data_AF-A0A6I5CW35-F1
#
_entry.id   AF-A0A6I5CW35-F1
#
_cell.length_a   1.000
_cell.length_b   1.000
_cell.length_c   1.000
_cell.angle_alpha   90.00
_cell.angle_beta   90.00
_cell.angle_gamma   90.00
#
_symmetry.space_group_name_H-M   'P 1'
#
loop_
_entity.id
_entity.type
_entity.pdbx_description
1 polymer ?
#
loop_
_entity_poly.entity_id
_entity_poly.type
_entity_poly.pdbx_seq_one_letter_code
_entity_poly.pdbx_strand_id
1 'polypeptide(L)'
;PALADLPDRTAEAARWETWHLDVRRARLAAALALGDTDRALPELTALCDTHPLDEPLQALRLRALHEAGRTAQALAAYEDVRRLLADRLGSDPGPELRALHGRLLGGDGPRQDRRRGAGSDP
;
A
#
# COMPACT_ATOMS: atom_id res chain seq x y z
N PRO A 1 -40.69 7.67 -21.47
CA PRO A 1 -39.69 7.66 -20.38
C PRO A 1 -38.51 6.75 -20.75
N ALA A 2 -37.39 7.31 -21.21
CA ALA A 2 -36.28 6.59 -21.85
C ALA A 2 -35.05 6.39 -20.94
N LEU A 3 -35.23 6.34 -19.62
CA LEU A 3 -34.13 6.19 -18.65
C LEU A 3 -34.27 4.97 -17.72
N ALA A 4 -35.24 4.09 -17.96
CA ALA A 4 -35.47 2.92 -17.10
C ALA A 4 -34.56 1.71 -17.43
N ASP A 5 -33.95 1.67 -18.63
CA ASP A 5 -33.16 0.52 -19.10
C ASP A 5 -31.63 0.72 -19.01
N LEU A 6 -31.16 1.78 -18.34
CA LEU A 6 -29.73 1.89 -18.05
C LEU A 6 -29.38 1.00 -16.84
N PRO A 7 -28.35 0.14 -16.93
CA PRO A 7 -27.79 -0.54 -15.76
C PRO A 7 -27.57 0.47 -14.63
N ASP A 8 -27.75 0.02 -13.37
CA ASP A 8 -27.69 0.89 -12.20
C ASP A 8 -26.41 1.75 -12.24
N ARG A 9 -26.58 3.04 -12.56
CA ARG A 9 -25.47 3.99 -12.78
C ARG A 9 -24.59 4.10 -11.52
N THR A 10 -25.14 3.80 -10.36
CA THR A 10 -24.39 3.79 -9.09
C THR A 10 -23.50 2.55 -8.98
N ALA A 11 -24.01 1.38 -9.39
CA ALA A 11 -23.23 0.14 -9.45
C ALA A 11 -22.13 0.22 -10.52
N GLU A 12 -22.37 0.87 -11.66
CA GLU A 12 -21.33 1.14 -12.66
C GLU A 12 -20.25 2.07 -12.13
N ALA A 13 -20.63 3.20 -11.51
CA ALA A 13 -19.68 4.13 -10.91
C ALA A 13 -18.82 3.45 -9.83
N ALA A 14 -19.41 2.61 -8.98
CA ALA A 14 -18.66 1.85 -7.95
C ALA A 14 -17.69 0.83 -8.55
N ARG A 15 -18.06 0.17 -9.65
CA ARG A 15 -17.14 -0.73 -10.40
C ARG A 15 -15.97 0.04 -10.99
N TRP A 16 -16.23 1.21 -11.59
CA TRP A 16 -15.18 2.07 -12.11
C TRP A 16 -14.23 2.55 -11.02
N GLU A 17 -14.75 2.96 -9.86
CA GLU A 17 -13.93 3.38 -8.72
C GLU A 17 -13.05 2.23 -8.19
N THR A 18 -13.62 1.03 -8.08
CA THR A 18 -12.88 -0.17 -7.65
C THR A 18 -11.75 -0.49 -8.63
N TRP A 19 -12.04 -0.50 -9.94
CA TRP A 19 -11.03 -0.73 -10.97
C TRP A 19 -9.95 0.36 -10.97
N HIS A 20 -10.36 1.62 -10.79
CA HIS A 20 -9.44 2.75 -10.72
C HIS A 20 -8.47 2.63 -9.54
N LEU A 21 -8.96 2.24 -8.36
CA LEU A 21 -8.13 1.96 -7.19
C LEU A 21 -7.13 0.82 -7.44
N ASP A 22 -7.57 -0.28 -8.05
CA ASP A 22 -6.69 -1.41 -8.36
C ASP A 22 -5.58 -1.01 -9.33
N VAL A 23 -5.90 -0.23 -10.38
CA VAL A 23 -4.92 0.30 -11.32
C VAL A 23 -3.90 1.21 -10.61
N ARG A 24 -4.37 2.10 -9.73
CA ARG A 24 -3.48 2.96 -8.93
C ARG A 24 -2.59 2.16 -8.00
N ARG A 25 -3.14 1.16 -7.30
CA ARG A 25 -2.40 0.25 -6.43
C ARG A 25 -1.32 -0.48 -7.21
N ALA A 26 -1.64 -1.03 -8.37
CA ALA A 26 -0.69 -1.74 -9.24
C ALA A 26 0.44 -0.81 -9.72
N ARG A 27 0.10 0.41 -10.15
CA ARG A 27 1.10 1.40 -10.57
C ARG A 27 2.06 1.77 -9.43
N LEU A 28 1.54 1.96 -8.21
CA LEU A 28 2.36 2.28 -7.04
C LEU A 28 3.24 1.10 -6.62
N ALA A 29 2.72 -0.13 -6.66
CA ALA A 29 3.50 -1.33 -6.42
C ALA A 29 4.67 -1.46 -7.43
N ALA A 30 4.41 -1.17 -8.71
CA ALA A 30 5.45 -1.14 -9.74
C ALA A 30 6.50 -0.04 -9.48
N ALA A 31 6.08 1.15 -9.07
CA ALA A 31 7.00 2.25 -8.73
C ALA A 31 7.94 1.87 -7.57
N LEU A 32 7.41 1.24 -6.51
CA LEU A 32 8.22 0.72 -5.41
C LEU A 32 9.21 -0.35 -5.88
N ALA A 33 8.79 -1.25 -6.77
CA ALA A 33 9.68 -2.28 -7.31
C ALA A 33 10.83 -1.71 -8.17
N LEU A 34 10.62 -0.53 -8.77
CA LEU A 34 11.64 0.22 -9.52
C LEU A 34 12.54 1.09 -8.62
N GLY A 35 12.23 1.19 -7.32
CA GLY A 35 12.96 2.01 -6.35
C GLY A 35 12.50 3.48 -6.30
N ASP A 36 11.40 3.84 -6.96
CA ASP A 36 10.86 5.21 -6.97
C ASP A 36 9.99 5.49 -5.72
N THR A 37 10.57 5.22 -4.55
CA THR A 37 9.88 5.27 -3.26
C THR A 37 9.47 6.69 -2.89
N ASP A 38 10.31 7.67 -3.16
CA ASP A 38 10.06 9.08 -2.82
C ASP A 38 8.85 9.66 -3.55
N ARG A 39 8.62 9.23 -4.80
CA ARG A 39 7.44 9.62 -5.57
C ARG A 39 6.20 8.83 -5.16
N ALA A 40 6.35 7.55 -4.83
CA ALA A 40 5.22 6.68 -4.50
C ALA A 40 4.66 6.94 -3.09
N LEU A 41 5.51 7.26 -2.12
CA LEU A 41 5.13 7.33 -0.70
C LEU A 41 4.08 8.43 -0.38
N PRO A 42 4.16 9.68 -0.91
CA PRO A 42 3.13 10.69 -0.66
C PRO A 42 1.76 10.27 -1.19
N GLU A 43 1.72 9.68 -2.39
CA GLU A 43 0.46 9.22 -2.98
C GLU A 43 -0.12 8.00 -2.24
N LEU A 44 0.72 7.04 -1.85
CA LEU A 44 0.31 5.92 -1.01
C LEU A 44 -0.26 6.39 0.32
N THR A 45 0.32 7.43 0.92
CA THR A 45 -0.17 8.02 2.17
C THR A 45 -1.57 8.59 1.99
N ALA A 46 -1.77 9.43 0.97
CA ALA A 46 -3.09 10.01 0.69
C ALA A 46 -4.17 8.94 0.40
N LEU A 47 -3.81 7.89 -0.34
CA LEU A 47 -4.70 6.76 -0.61
C LEU A 47 -5.05 5.99 0.67
N CYS A 48 -4.07 5.72 1.54
CA CYS A 48 -4.30 5.04 2.82
C CYS A 48 -5.17 5.88 3.76
N ASP A 49 -5.06 7.20 3.72
CA ASP A 49 -5.90 8.09 4.55
C ASP A 49 -7.35 8.09 4.04
N THR A 50 -7.56 7.91 2.72
CA THR A 50 -8.89 7.83 2.10
C THR A 50 -9.51 6.43 2.26
N HIS A 51 -8.67 5.38 2.21
CA HIS A 51 -9.08 3.98 2.28
C HIS A 51 -8.37 3.26 3.44
N PRO A 52 -8.64 3.65 4.70
CA PRO A 52 -7.83 3.21 5.82
C PRO A 52 -7.99 1.73 6.17
N LEU A 53 -9.10 1.09 5.76
CA LEU A 53 -9.35 -0.34 5.93
C LEU A 53 -8.85 -1.21 4.75
N ASP A 54 -8.24 -0.61 3.72
CA ASP A 54 -7.68 -1.34 2.58
C ASP A 54 -6.29 -1.89 2.94
N GLU A 55 -6.25 -3.10 3.50
CA GLU A 55 -5.02 -3.75 3.94
C GLU A 55 -3.93 -3.85 2.84
N PRO A 56 -4.25 -4.17 1.57
CA PRO A 56 -3.27 -4.13 0.48
C PRO A 56 -2.61 -2.75 0.29
N LEU A 57 -3.36 -1.65 0.36
CA LEU A 57 -2.78 -0.30 0.32
C LEU A 57 -1.90 -0.03 1.54
N GLN A 58 -2.35 -0.43 2.72
CA GLN A 58 -1.55 -0.31 3.95
C GLN A 58 -0.23 -1.07 3.83
N ALA A 59 -0.25 -2.29 3.27
CA ALA A 59 0.95 -3.08 3.07
C ALA A 59 1.95 -2.39 2.12
N LEU A 60 1.49 -1.73 1.06
CA LEU A 60 2.36 -0.94 0.18
C LEU A 60 2.96 0.26 0.90
N ARG A 61 2.18 0.99 1.72
CA ARG A 61 2.69 2.12 2.52
C ARG A 61 3.77 1.68 3.50
N LEU A 62 3.57 0.59 4.23
CA LEU A 62 4.55 0.04 5.16
C LEU A 62 5.84 -0.37 4.45
N ARG A 63 5.74 -1.01 3.27
CA ARG A 63 6.91 -1.34 2.43
C ARG A 63 7.64 -0.08 2.00
N ALA A 64 6.92 0.93 1.49
CA ALA A 64 7.51 2.18 1.04
C ALA A 64 8.26 2.90 2.18
N LEU A 65 7.66 3.00 3.37
CA LEU A 65 8.31 3.58 4.54
C LEU A 65 9.59 2.83 4.90
N HIS A 66 9.56 1.50 4.89
CA HIS A 66 10.72 0.68 5.19
C HIS A 66 11.85 0.84 4.15
N GLU A 67 11.54 0.79 2.86
CA GLU A 67 12.52 0.98 1.78
C GLU A 67 13.14 2.38 1.80
N ALA A 68 12.39 3.39 2.27
CA ALA A 68 12.89 4.75 2.53
C ALA A 68 13.71 4.88 3.83
N GLY A 69 14.01 3.78 4.53
CA GLY A 69 14.75 3.79 5.81
C GLY A 69 13.93 4.30 7.00
N ARG A 70 12.62 4.48 6.84
CA ARG A 70 11.69 4.99 7.87
C ARG A 70 10.98 3.84 8.60
N THR A 71 11.71 2.76 8.95
CA THR A 71 11.14 1.55 9.58
C THR A 71 10.35 1.84 10.85
N ALA A 72 10.82 2.76 11.70
CA ALA A 72 10.08 3.15 12.91
C ALA A 72 8.66 3.69 12.59
N GLN A 73 8.52 4.43 11.49
CA GLN A 73 7.23 4.95 11.04
C GLN A 73 6.38 3.85 10.39
N ALA A 74 7.01 2.88 9.72
CA ALA A 74 6.30 1.70 9.21
C ALA A 74 5.68 0.88 10.36
N LEU A 75 6.42 0.68 11.46
CA LEU A 75 5.91 0.01 12.65
C LEU A 75 4.78 0.80 13.32
N ALA A 76 4.92 2.12 13.46
CA ALA A 76 3.85 2.96 13.99
C ALA A 76 2.57 2.88 13.14
N ALA A 77 2.71 2.96 11.82
CA ALA A 77 1.60 2.85 10.89
C ALA A 77 0.92 1.47 10.94
N TYR A 78 1.67 0.38 11.15
CA TYR A 78 1.10 -0.95 11.35
C TYR A 78 0.21 -0.99 12.61
N GLU A 79 0.70 -0.44 13.72
CA GLU A 79 -0.06 -0.42 14.98
C GLU A 79 -1.34 0.42 14.88
N ASP A 80 -1.30 1.54 14.14
CA ASP A 80 -2.48 2.35 13.87
C ASP A 80 -3.53 1.57 13.06
N VAL A 81 -3.10 0.84 12.03
CA VAL A 81 -3.99 -0.02 11.21
C VAL A 81 -4.55 -1.17 12.04
N ARG A 82 -3.72 -1.82 12.87
CA ARG A 82 -4.17 -2.90 13.76
C ARG A 82 -5.27 -2.41 14.70
N ARG A 83 -5.05 -1.27 15.36
CA ARG A 83 -6.05 -0.66 16.25
C ARG A 83 -7.32 -0.32 15.49
N LEU A 84 -7.21 0.27 14.30
CA LEU A 84 -8.37 0.60 13.48
C LEU A 84 -9.20 -0.63 13.09
N LEU A 85 -8.56 -1.72 12.67
CA LEU A 85 -9.26 -2.96 12.30
C LEU A 85 -9.95 -3.58 13.51
N ALA A 86 -9.29 -3.60 14.68
CA ALA A 86 -9.89 -4.06 15.92
C ALA A 86 -11.10 -3.21 16.30
N ASP A 87 -10.97 -1.88 16.24
CA ASP A 87 -12.02 -0.93 16.65
C ASP A 87 -13.22 -0.94 15.70
N ARG A 88 -12.99 -1.09 14.39
CA ARG A 88 -14.06 -0.98 13.37
C ARG A 88 -14.67 -2.30 12.95
N LEU A 89 -13.87 -3.38 12.92
CA LEU A 89 -14.27 -4.68 12.40
C LEU A 89 -14.18 -5.79 13.46
N GLY A 90 -13.61 -5.53 14.63
CA GLY A 90 -13.38 -6.55 15.65
C GLY A 90 -12.39 -7.63 15.21
N SER A 91 -11.53 -7.32 14.21
CA SER A 91 -10.63 -8.28 13.58
C SER A 91 -9.17 -7.87 13.72
N ASP A 92 -8.30 -8.88 13.72
CA ASP A 92 -6.86 -8.67 13.59
C ASP A 92 -6.44 -8.40 12.13
N PRO A 93 -5.25 -7.83 11.89
CA PRO A 93 -4.68 -7.69 10.56
C PRO A 93 -4.54 -9.04 9.84
N GLY A 94 -4.78 -9.01 8.53
CA GLY A 94 -4.60 -10.14 7.64
C GLY A 94 -3.17 -10.69 7.62
N PRO A 95 -2.98 -11.89 7.06
CA PRO A 95 -1.69 -12.58 7.06
C PRO A 95 -0.59 -11.79 6.36
N GLU A 96 -0.90 -11.03 5.30
CA GLU A 96 0.10 -10.25 4.57
C GLU A 96 0.69 -9.12 5.44
N LEU A 97 -0.17 -8.37 6.14
CA LEU A 97 0.26 -7.30 7.04
C LEU A 97 1.04 -7.85 8.23
N ARG A 98 0.58 -8.96 8.85
CA ARG A 98 1.30 -9.62 9.95
C ARG A 98 2.68 -10.11 9.51
N ALA A 99 2.78 -10.73 8.34
CA ALA A 99 4.06 -11.17 7.79
C ALA A 99 5.00 -10.00 7.49
N LEU A 100 4.47 -8.88 6.98
CA LEU A 100 5.26 -7.67 6.76
C LEU A 100 5.77 -7.10 8.08
N HIS A 101 4.93 -6.98 9.10
CA HIS A 101 5.34 -6.54 10.43
C HIS A 101 6.46 -7.41 11.01
N GLY A 102 6.37 -8.73 10.86
CA GLY A 102 7.44 -9.65 11.26
C GLY A 102 8.78 -9.34 10.59
N ARG A 103 8.79 -9.04 9.28
CA ARG A 103 10.01 -8.63 8.56
C ARG A 103 10.57 -7.29 9.06
N LEU A 104 9.69 -6.33 9.34
CA LEU A 104 10.08 -5.01 9.86
C LEU A 104 10.77 -5.13 11.24
N LEU A 105 10.29 -6.04 12.09
CA LEU A 105 10.90 -6.34 13.40
C LEU A 105 12.20 -7.14 13.27
N GLY A 106 12.30 -8.02 12.27
CA GLY A 106 13.47 -8.87 12.02
C GLY A 106 14.68 -8.11 11.51
N GLY A 107 14.52 -6.84 11.11
CA GLY A 107 15.64 -6.00 10.66
C GLY A 107 16.20 -6.39 9.29
N ASP A 108 15.41 -7.08 8.45
CA ASP A 108 15.74 -7.21 7.03
C ASP A 108 15.99 -5.80 6.49
N GLY A 109 17.23 -5.48 6.14
CA GLY A 109 17.59 -4.14 5.68
C GLY A 109 16.83 -3.78 4.39
N PRO A 110 16.56 -2.48 4.13
CA PRO A 110 15.93 -2.07 2.87
C PRO A 110 16.74 -2.59 1.68
N ARG A 111 16.08 -2.94 0.56
CA ARG A 111 16.67 -3.66 -0.59
C ARG A 111 17.69 -2.84 -1.40
N GLN A 112 18.36 -1.86 -0.80
CA GLN A 112 19.17 -0.86 -1.49
C GLN A 112 20.53 -1.36 -2.02
N ASP A 113 20.94 -2.61 -1.77
CA ASP A 113 22.32 -3.07 -2.02
C ASP A 113 22.56 -3.95 -3.28
N ARG A 114 21.63 -4.02 -4.25
CA ARG A 114 21.86 -4.84 -5.48
C ARG A 114 21.95 -4.09 -6.81
N ARG A 115 21.73 -2.77 -6.83
CA ARG A 115 21.78 -1.97 -8.08
C ARG A 115 22.97 -1.01 -8.20
N ARG A 116 23.79 -0.84 -7.16
CA ARG A 116 25.01 0.00 -7.20
C ARG A 116 26.28 -0.72 -7.69
N GLY A 117 26.24 -2.04 -7.90
CA GLY A 117 27.40 -2.85 -8.30
C GLY A 117 27.52 -3.20 -9.79
N ALA A 118 26.61 -2.77 -10.66
CA ALA A 118 26.65 -3.08 -12.09
C ALA A 118 26.74 -1.79 -12.93
N GLY A 119 27.93 -1.19 -12.97
CA GLY A 119 28.15 0.02 -13.77
C GLY A 119 29.45 0.76 -13.46
N SER A 120 30.49 0.06 -13.02
CA SER A 120 31.86 0.57 -13.03
C SER A 120 32.77 -0.63 -13.18
N ASP A 121 33.08 -0.96 -14.42
CA ASP A 121 34.35 -1.60 -14.75
C ASP A 121 34.92 -0.85 -15.98
N PRO A 122 36.25 -0.71 -16.05
CA PRO A 122 36.96 0.44 -16.61
C PRO A 122 37.12 0.48 -18.13
#